data_AF-A0A949AKA6-F1
#
_entry.id   AF-A0A949AKA6-F1
#
_cell.length_a   1.000
_cell.length_b   1.000
_cell.length_c   1.000
_cell.angle_alpha   90.00
_cell.angle_beta   90.00
_cell.angle_gamma   90.00
#
_symmetry.space_group_name_H-M   'P 1'
#
loop_
_entity.id
_entity.type
_entity.pdbx_description
1 polymer ?
#
loop_
_entity_poly.entity_id
_entity_poly.type
_entity_poly.pdbx_seq_one_letter_code
_entity_poly.pdbx_strand_id
1 'polypeptide(L)'
;MGIKFSQKSIEKSTDNFLLEGPELVDAEQEKKEENNLCFTFSSNNREYYLKNKNGQTIFSVKCYDDLPDELTDEERSRFIKEKEIINGKGRDVYILESDKTLKHNKEKKNKTEQNKEYHVSKPRDFQKNVFERFVSNISNRQVMSDILSKYSNLEDNKITELTQKIFNAYKIEDLDTIKTIFDQFSKNTFKKIKNDIYEQNKTSPEEINIPKVVELLKNKKVLFYTGAGMSISGGVPGMEDLHNNLEIDMSKKIDGFLKNSINNPKKVIKDWQEFIDSCFDTQDTDAHKSLAYL
;
A
#
# COMPACT_ATOMS: atom_id res chain seq x y z
N MET A 1 32.39 39.51 22.47
CA MET A 1 31.25 39.21 21.57
C MET A 1 31.85 38.75 20.24
N GLY A 2 31.52 37.54 19.79
CA GLY A 2 32.07 36.98 18.55
C GLY A 2 32.58 35.54 18.72
N ILE A 3 31.68 34.61 19.01
CA ILE A 3 31.97 33.17 18.93
C ILE A 3 31.71 32.74 17.48
N LYS A 4 32.77 32.34 16.78
CA LYS A 4 32.72 31.72 15.46
C LYS A 4 32.10 30.33 15.60
N PHE A 5 30.94 30.12 14.97
CA PHE A 5 30.44 28.77 14.73
C PHE A 5 31.23 28.17 13.57
N SER A 6 31.98 27.11 13.87
CA SER A 6 32.53 26.19 12.88
C SER A 6 31.35 25.50 12.20
N GLN A 7 31.17 25.81 10.91
CA GLN A 7 30.41 24.95 10.00
C GLN A 7 31.20 23.65 9.85
N LYS A 8 30.82 22.61 10.59
CA LYS A 8 31.14 21.25 10.20
C LYS A 8 30.32 20.95 8.95
N SER A 9 31.00 20.93 7.81
CA SER A 9 30.52 20.26 6.60
C SER A 9 30.13 18.84 6.97
N ILE A 10 28.83 18.54 6.93
CA ILE A 10 28.34 17.17 6.94
C ILE A 10 28.81 16.57 5.62
N GLU A 11 29.91 15.81 5.68
CA GLU A 11 30.23 14.83 4.64
C GLU A 11 29.01 13.92 4.52
N LYS A 12 28.25 14.07 3.43
CA LYS A 12 27.23 13.09 3.05
C LYS A 12 27.97 11.80 2.74
N SER A 13 28.00 10.88 3.70
CA SER A 13 28.43 9.52 3.39
C SER A 13 27.50 8.98 2.31
N THR A 14 28.09 8.38 1.29
CA THR A 14 27.38 7.66 0.23
C THR A 14 26.88 6.30 0.74
N ASP A 15 26.48 6.23 1.99
CA ASP A 15 25.95 5.01 2.57
C ASP A 15 24.53 4.80 2.06
N ASN A 16 24.25 3.57 1.66
CA ASN A 16 22.95 3.20 1.16
C ASN A 16 21.96 3.28 2.34
N PHE A 17 21.10 4.29 2.36
CA PHE A 17 20.09 4.51 3.40
C PHE A 17 19.20 3.29 3.69
N LEU A 18 19.07 2.35 2.74
CA LEU A 18 18.34 1.08 2.94
C LEU A 18 19.06 0.09 3.88
N LEU A 19 20.31 0.37 4.23
CA LEU A 19 21.15 -0.43 5.11
C LEU A 19 21.46 0.30 6.43
N GLU A 20 20.93 1.51 6.60
CA GLU A 20 20.94 2.18 7.89
C GLU A 20 19.98 1.43 8.82
N GLY A 21 20.42 1.16 10.04
CA GLY A 21 19.56 0.55 11.07
C GLY A 21 18.37 1.46 11.40
N PRO A 22 17.33 0.92 12.08
CA PRO A 22 16.19 1.73 12.48
C PRO A 22 16.64 2.92 13.33
N GLU A 23 16.03 4.08 13.08
CA GLU A 23 16.22 5.28 13.89
C GLU A 23 15.72 4.99 15.32
N LEU A 24 16.60 5.12 16.31
CA LEU A 24 16.21 4.98 17.71
C LEU A 24 15.47 6.24 18.13
N VAL A 25 14.22 6.07 18.54
CA VAL A 25 13.34 7.14 19.01
C VAL A 25 13.42 7.21 20.53
N ASP A 26 13.61 8.40 21.09
CA ASP A 26 13.57 8.59 22.54
C ASP A 26 12.12 8.68 23.05
N ALA A 27 11.93 8.57 24.37
CA ALA A 27 10.61 8.58 24.99
C ALA A 27 9.84 9.89 24.80
N GLU A 28 10.52 11.02 24.57
CA GLU A 28 9.84 12.30 24.29
C GLU A 28 9.28 12.31 22.87
N GLN A 29 10.05 11.77 21.92
CA GLN A 29 9.63 11.65 20.53
C GLN A 29 8.59 10.56 20.33
N GLU A 30 8.64 9.45 21.07
CA GLU A 30 7.60 8.42 21.10
C GLU A 30 6.25 8.98 21.56
N LYS A 31 6.24 9.73 22.68
CA LYS A 31 5.04 10.46 23.13
C LYS A 31 4.54 11.47 22.10
N LYS A 32 5.44 12.11 21.37
CA LYS A 32 5.06 13.05 20.30
C LYS A 32 4.40 12.31 19.13
N GLU A 33 4.87 11.11 18.80
CA GLU A 33 4.31 10.26 17.74
C GLU A 33 2.95 9.68 18.15
N GLU A 34 2.79 9.21 19.39
CA GLU A 34 1.51 8.81 19.98
C GLU A 34 0.46 9.91 19.86
N ASN A 35 0.85 11.14 20.19
CA ASN A 35 0.00 12.32 20.10
C ASN A 35 -0.27 12.82 18.68
N ASN A 36 0.28 12.18 17.64
CA ASN A 36 0.16 12.58 16.23
C ASN A 36 -0.09 11.40 15.27
N LEU A 37 -0.66 10.29 15.75
CA LEU A 37 -1.06 9.18 14.88
C LEU A 37 -2.17 9.60 13.92
N CYS A 38 -2.06 9.19 12.65
CA CYS A 38 -3.06 9.45 11.62
C CYS A 38 -3.18 8.26 10.68
N PHE A 39 -4.39 7.74 10.54
CA PHE A 39 -4.74 6.67 9.62
C PHE A 39 -5.80 7.15 8.64
N THR A 40 -5.63 6.76 7.39
CA THR A 40 -6.55 7.09 6.31
C THR A 40 -6.97 5.83 5.58
N PHE A 41 -8.28 5.61 5.49
CA PHE A 41 -8.87 4.58 4.64
C PHE A 41 -9.60 5.27 3.50
N SER A 42 -9.25 4.95 2.25
CA SER A 42 -9.80 5.62 1.07
C SER A 42 -10.39 4.63 0.07
N SER A 43 -11.54 4.99 -0.48
CA SER A 43 -12.14 4.39 -1.66
C SER A 43 -12.37 5.46 -2.73
N ASN A 44 -12.98 5.10 -3.87
CA ASN A 44 -13.14 6.03 -5.00
C ASN A 44 -13.94 7.31 -4.65
N ASN A 45 -14.86 7.24 -3.70
CA ASN A 45 -15.75 8.35 -3.33
C ASN A 45 -15.84 8.61 -1.82
N ARG A 46 -15.07 7.92 -0.99
CA ARG A 46 -15.14 8.03 0.46
C ARG A 46 -13.77 7.92 1.11
N GLU A 47 -13.54 8.75 2.12
CA GLU A 47 -12.32 8.71 2.93
C GLU A 47 -12.67 8.79 4.41
N TYR A 48 -12.03 7.92 5.20
CA TYR A 48 -12.08 7.94 6.65
C TYR A 48 -10.73 8.36 7.18
N TYR A 49 -10.75 9.35 8.06
CA TYR A 49 -9.60 9.86 8.76
C TYR A 49 -9.77 9.57 10.24
N LEU A 50 -8.79 8.89 10.82
CA LEU A 50 -8.72 8.57 12.24
C LEU A 50 -7.42 9.15 12.77
N LYS A 51 -7.49 10.00 13.80
CA LYS A 51 -6.32 10.73 14.29
C LYS A 51 -6.29 10.76 15.81
N ASN A 52 -5.09 10.74 16.37
CA ASN A 52 -4.81 11.24 17.71
C ASN A 52 -4.05 12.56 17.55
N LYS A 53 -4.59 13.65 18.09
CA LYS A 53 -3.92 14.96 18.08
C LYS A 53 -3.92 15.53 19.49
N ASN A 54 -2.73 15.74 20.05
CA ASN A 54 -2.56 16.27 21.41
C ASN A 54 -3.32 15.45 22.48
N GLY A 55 -3.32 14.12 22.34
CA GLY A 55 -4.02 13.20 23.24
C GLY A 55 -5.54 13.17 23.06
N GLN A 56 -6.08 13.85 22.04
CA GLN A 56 -7.48 13.79 21.68
C GLN A 56 -7.69 12.95 20.42
N THR A 57 -8.46 11.89 20.60
CA THR A 57 -8.86 10.96 19.54
C THR A 57 -10.06 11.50 18.77
N ILE A 58 -9.89 11.66 17.46
CA ILE A 58 -10.87 12.27 16.56
C ILE A 58 -11.01 11.46 15.28
N PHE A 59 -12.16 11.59 14.62
CA PHE A 59 -12.36 11.08 13.27
C PHE A 59 -13.01 12.12 12.36
N SER A 60 -12.81 11.94 11.06
CA SER A 60 -13.53 12.65 10.02
C SER A 60 -13.89 11.70 8.87
N VAL A 61 -15.09 11.85 8.33
CA VAL A 61 -15.54 11.15 7.12
C VAL A 61 -15.73 12.17 6.02
N LYS A 62 -15.11 11.93 4.86
CA LYS A 62 -15.36 12.68 3.64
C LYS A 62 -16.07 11.80 2.61
N CYS A 63 -17.14 12.31 2.03
CA CYS A 63 -17.79 11.74 0.85
C CYS A 63 -17.67 12.72 -0.32
N TYR A 64 -17.24 12.25 -1.47
CA TYR A 64 -17.01 13.07 -2.66
C TYR A 64 -18.20 13.00 -3.62
N ASP A 65 -18.56 14.15 -4.17
CA ASP A 65 -19.65 14.44 -5.11
C ASP A 65 -21.06 14.20 -4.54
N ASP A 66 -21.30 13.07 -3.86
CA ASP A 66 -22.60 12.68 -3.31
C ASP A 66 -22.48 11.93 -1.97
N LEU A 67 -23.52 12.05 -1.14
CA LEU A 67 -23.74 11.21 0.04
C LEU A 67 -24.47 9.91 -0.34
N PRO A 68 -24.18 8.76 0.29
CA PRO A 68 -24.87 7.50 0.02
C PRO A 68 -26.40 7.66 0.04
N ASP A 69 -27.10 7.16 -0.98
CA ASP A 69 -28.55 7.25 -1.20
C ASP A 69 -29.37 6.63 -0.05
N GLU A 70 -28.80 5.64 0.62
CA GLU A 70 -29.38 4.92 1.74
C GLU A 70 -29.41 5.71 3.08
N LEU A 71 -28.75 6.87 3.16
CA LEU A 71 -28.81 7.74 4.34
C LEU A 71 -30.15 8.46 4.44
N THR A 72 -30.72 8.51 5.65
CA THR A 72 -31.91 9.30 5.95
C THR A 72 -31.62 10.80 5.92
N ASP A 73 -32.65 11.63 5.76
CA ASP A 73 -32.48 13.10 5.75
C ASP A 73 -31.86 13.63 7.06
N GLU A 74 -32.22 13.01 8.19
CA GLU A 74 -31.61 13.35 9.48
C GLU A 74 -30.11 13.05 9.49
N GLU A 75 -29.69 11.89 8.98
CA GLU A 75 -28.28 11.51 8.91
C GLU A 75 -27.49 12.40 7.94
N ARG A 76 -28.09 12.74 6.79
CA ARG A 76 -27.50 13.67 5.81
C ARG A 76 -27.27 15.05 6.40
N SER A 77 -28.18 15.54 7.25
CA SER A 77 -28.09 16.85 7.88
C SER A 77 -26.87 17.02 8.81
N ARG A 78 -26.24 15.91 9.21
CA ARG A 78 -25.02 15.92 10.06
C ARG A 78 -23.75 16.26 9.27
N PHE A 79 -23.80 16.18 7.93
CA PHE A 79 -22.67 16.50 7.07
C PHE A 79 -22.64 17.99 6.71
N ILE A 80 -21.43 18.54 6.66
CA ILE A 80 -21.16 19.87 6.14
C ILE A 80 -20.75 19.74 4.68
N LYS A 81 -21.43 20.46 3.78
CA LYS A 81 -21.08 20.49 2.36
C LYS A 81 -20.07 21.61 2.09
N GLU A 82 -18.93 21.24 1.53
CA GLU A 82 -17.87 22.14 1.08
C GLU A 82 -17.56 21.93 -0.40
N LYS A 83 -16.81 22.86 -1.01
CA LYS A 83 -16.25 22.71 -2.35
C LYS A 83 -14.73 22.64 -2.26
N GLU A 84 -14.14 21.55 -2.72
CA GLU A 84 -12.69 21.37 -2.80
C GLU A 84 -12.23 21.28 -4.27
N ILE A 85 -11.03 21.80 -4.56
CA ILE A 85 -10.40 21.66 -5.88
C ILE A 85 -9.46 20.45 -5.82
N ILE A 86 -9.84 19.37 -6.47
CA ILE A 86 -9.07 18.12 -6.52
C ILE A 86 -8.69 17.87 -7.98
N ASN A 87 -7.40 17.75 -8.25
CA ASN A 87 -6.86 17.56 -9.61
C ASN A 87 -7.34 18.64 -10.60
N GLY A 88 -7.46 19.89 -10.15
CA GLY A 88 -7.91 21.03 -10.96
C GLY A 88 -9.41 21.07 -11.25
N LYS A 89 -10.20 20.14 -10.69
CA LYS A 89 -11.67 20.12 -10.81
C LYS A 89 -12.30 20.44 -9.46
N GLY A 90 -13.31 21.31 -9.46
CA GLY A 90 -14.14 21.53 -8.28
C GLY A 90 -15.02 20.32 -8.03
N ARG A 91 -14.95 19.76 -6.83
CA ARG A 91 -15.82 18.67 -6.36
C ARG A 91 -16.56 19.12 -5.13
N ASP A 92 -17.80 18.65 -5.01
CA ASP A 92 -18.55 18.78 -3.77
C ASP A 92 -18.02 17.75 -2.77
N VAL A 93 -17.80 18.15 -1.52
CA VAL A 93 -17.28 17.28 -0.46
C VAL A 93 -18.20 17.41 0.74
N TYR A 94 -18.71 16.28 1.21
CA TYR A 94 -19.54 16.21 2.41
C TYR A 94 -18.70 15.69 3.56
N ILE A 95 -18.58 16.47 4.62
CA ILE A 95 -17.67 16.22 5.74
C ILE A 95 -18.48 16.00 7.01
N LEU A 96 -18.20 14.89 7.70
CA LEU A 96 -18.66 14.61 9.06
C LEU A 96 -17.44 14.57 9.98
N GLU A 97 -17.51 15.24 11.13
CA GLU A 97 -16.41 15.30 12.10
C GLU A 97 -16.92 14.94 13.50
N SER A 98 -16.06 14.27 14.26
CA SER A 98 -16.37 13.85 15.63
C SER A 98 -16.42 15.02 16.62
N ASP A 99 -15.72 16.12 16.33
CA ASP A 99 -15.73 17.35 17.10
C ASP A 99 -15.80 18.56 16.15
N LYS A 100 -16.86 19.37 16.29
CA LYS A 100 -17.12 20.55 15.45
C LYS A 100 -16.17 21.72 15.75
N THR A 101 -15.39 21.66 16.84
CA THR A 101 -14.47 22.74 17.24
C THR A 101 -13.12 22.67 16.53
N LEU A 102 -12.76 21.50 15.99
CA LEU A 102 -11.64 21.34 15.08
C LEU A 102 -12.07 21.80 13.69
N LYS A 103 -12.23 23.12 13.52
CA LYS A 103 -12.21 23.72 12.19
C LYS A 103 -11.00 23.12 11.46
N HIS A 104 -11.21 22.63 10.23
CA HIS A 104 -10.14 22.39 9.27
C HIS A 104 -9.25 23.63 9.28
N ASN A 105 -8.20 23.61 10.10
CA ASN A 105 -7.01 24.33 9.77
C ASN A 105 -6.66 23.70 8.45
N LYS A 106 -6.93 24.45 7.37
CA LYS A 106 -6.20 24.34 6.12
C LYS A 106 -4.74 24.54 6.54
N GLU A 107 -4.14 23.49 7.09
CA GLU A 107 -2.72 23.25 6.98
C GLU A 107 -2.55 23.21 5.48
N LYS A 108 -2.28 24.41 4.92
CA LYS A 108 -1.55 24.53 3.68
C LYS A 108 -0.44 23.53 3.86
N LYS A 109 -0.47 22.43 3.10
CA LYS A 109 0.69 21.58 2.92
C LYS A 109 1.80 22.52 2.46
N ASN A 110 2.54 23.08 3.41
CA ASN A 110 3.78 23.74 3.13
C ASN A 110 4.63 22.59 2.61
N LYS A 111 4.90 22.61 1.30
CA LYS A 111 5.72 21.64 0.57
C LYS A 111 7.16 21.49 1.13
N THR A 112 7.45 22.03 2.30
CA THR A 112 8.77 22.17 2.89
C THR A 112 8.94 21.43 4.22
N GLU A 113 7.87 20.88 4.82
CA GLU A 113 8.05 19.78 5.77
C GLU A 113 7.90 18.50 4.97
N GLN A 114 9.00 17.74 4.85
CA GLN A 114 8.94 16.35 4.44
C GLN A 114 8.18 15.59 5.53
N ASN A 115 6.85 15.75 5.57
CA ASN A 115 6.00 14.71 6.12
C ASN A 115 6.45 13.43 5.44
N LYS A 116 6.81 12.42 6.25
CA LYS A 116 7.00 11.05 5.80
C LYS A 116 5.63 10.56 5.29
N GLU A 117 5.15 11.12 4.17
CA GLU A 117 3.94 10.69 3.50
C GLU A 117 4.21 9.27 3.02
N TYR A 118 3.63 8.29 3.72
CA TYR A 118 3.65 6.91 3.28
C TYR A 118 3.01 6.84 1.90
N HIS A 119 3.86 6.75 0.88
CA HIS A 119 3.41 6.54 -0.48
C HIS A 119 3.00 5.09 -0.62
N VAL A 120 1.69 4.85 -0.77
CA VAL A 120 1.19 3.57 -1.28
C VAL A 120 1.75 3.41 -2.69
N SER A 121 2.84 2.65 -2.79
CA SER A 121 3.43 2.30 -4.08
C SER A 121 2.40 1.57 -4.91
N LYS A 122 2.36 1.83 -6.23
CA LYS A 122 1.51 1.06 -7.12
C LYS A 122 1.79 -0.44 -6.89
N PRO A 123 0.76 -1.29 -6.76
CA PRO A 123 0.96 -2.72 -6.59
C PRO A 123 1.94 -3.23 -7.64
N ARG A 124 2.97 -3.93 -7.20
CA ARG A 124 3.94 -4.53 -8.13
C ARG A 124 3.19 -5.58 -8.95
N ASP A 125 3.17 -5.41 -10.27
CA ASP A 125 2.58 -6.40 -11.17
C ASP A 125 3.55 -7.58 -11.30
N PHE A 126 3.41 -8.56 -10.40
CA PHE A 126 4.23 -9.76 -10.42
C PHE A 126 4.02 -10.59 -11.70
N GLN A 127 2.85 -10.51 -12.34
CA GLN A 127 2.57 -11.24 -13.59
C GLN A 127 3.36 -10.65 -14.76
N LYS A 128 3.46 -9.31 -14.85
CA LYS A 128 4.29 -8.64 -15.85
C LYS A 128 5.75 -9.09 -15.76
N ASN A 129 6.31 -9.13 -14.55
CA ASN A 129 7.69 -9.59 -14.32
C ASN A 129 7.91 -11.05 -14.71
N VAL A 130 6.90 -11.91 -14.56
CA VAL A 130 6.98 -13.33 -14.98
C VAL A 130 7.00 -13.44 -16.50
N PHE A 131 6.15 -12.67 -17.20
CA PHE A 131 6.12 -12.67 -18.65
C PHE A 131 7.46 -12.20 -19.25
N GLU A 132 8.01 -11.10 -18.74
CA GLU A 132 9.31 -10.56 -19.18
C GLU A 132 10.43 -11.58 -18.96
N ARG A 133 10.51 -12.20 -17.78
CA ARG A 133 11.48 -13.27 -17.51
C ARG A 133 11.30 -14.48 -18.43
N PHE A 134 10.05 -14.86 -18.74
CA PHE A 134 9.74 -15.96 -19.63
C PHE A 134 10.31 -15.74 -21.03
N VAL A 135 10.08 -14.56 -21.62
CA VAL A 135 10.56 -14.23 -22.97
C VAL A 135 12.05 -13.89 -23.04
N SER A 136 12.69 -13.52 -21.92
CA SER A 136 14.14 -13.35 -21.86
C SER A 136 14.92 -14.68 -21.91
N ASN A 137 14.28 -15.81 -21.58
CA ASN A 137 14.93 -17.12 -21.64
C ASN A 137 14.63 -17.83 -22.97
N ILE A 138 15.61 -17.87 -23.88
CA ILE A 138 15.44 -18.41 -25.24
C ILE A 138 14.96 -19.87 -25.28
N SER A 139 15.23 -20.66 -24.24
CA SER A 139 14.77 -22.04 -24.12
C SER A 139 13.24 -22.15 -24.01
N ASN A 140 12.56 -21.06 -23.62
CA ASN A 140 11.11 -20.99 -23.53
C ASN A 140 10.39 -20.79 -24.87
N ARG A 141 11.13 -20.69 -25.99
CA ARG A 141 10.50 -20.54 -27.32
C ARG A 141 9.56 -21.69 -27.65
N GLN A 142 9.96 -22.93 -27.36
CA GLN A 142 9.10 -24.08 -27.63
C GLN A 142 7.82 -24.00 -26.79
N VAL A 143 7.96 -23.66 -25.51
CA VAL A 143 6.84 -23.48 -24.58
C VAL A 143 5.89 -22.37 -25.07
N MET A 144 6.43 -21.24 -25.58
CA MET A 144 5.62 -20.18 -26.18
C MET A 144 4.84 -20.68 -27.41
N SER A 145 5.50 -21.41 -28.30
CA SER A 145 4.83 -22.00 -29.47
C SER A 145 3.70 -22.94 -29.07
N ASP A 146 3.90 -23.78 -28.06
CA ASP A 146 2.89 -24.72 -27.56
C ASP A 146 1.68 -23.95 -26.96
N ILE A 147 1.95 -22.90 -26.18
CA ILE A 147 0.92 -22.04 -25.59
C ILE A 147 0.13 -21.30 -26.69
N LEU A 148 0.81 -20.77 -27.71
CA LEU A 148 0.15 -20.11 -28.84
C LEU A 148 -0.70 -21.10 -29.63
N SER A 149 -0.19 -22.30 -29.92
CA SER A 149 -0.94 -23.37 -30.59
C SER A 149 -2.24 -23.72 -29.85
N LYS A 150 -2.15 -23.83 -28.52
CA LYS A 150 -3.29 -24.12 -27.64
C LYS A 150 -4.41 -23.07 -27.68
N TYR A 151 -4.11 -21.79 -27.92
CA TYR A 151 -5.09 -20.70 -27.72
C TYR A 151 -5.40 -19.82 -28.95
N SER A 152 -4.58 -19.85 -30.00
CA SER A 152 -4.65 -18.85 -31.08
C SER A 152 -5.29 -19.31 -32.39
N ASN A 153 -5.62 -20.59 -32.56
CA ASN A 153 -6.13 -21.16 -33.83
C ASN A 153 -5.27 -20.81 -35.06
N LEU A 154 -4.00 -20.47 -34.86
CA LEU A 154 -3.06 -20.13 -35.93
C LEU A 154 -2.41 -21.39 -36.48
N GLU A 155 -2.00 -21.34 -37.74
CA GLU A 155 -1.18 -22.39 -38.35
C GLU A 155 0.23 -22.43 -37.73
N ASP A 156 0.85 -23.62 -37.71
CA ASP A 156 2.16 -23.86 -37.06
C ASP A 156 3.28 -22.98 -37.61
N ASN A 157 3.26 -22.70 -38.92
CA ASN A 157 4.20 -21.77 -39.58
C ASN A 157 4.10 -20.36 -38.98
N LYS A 158 2.87 -19.89 -38.70
CA LYS A 158 2.57 -18.58 -38.17
C LYS A 158 2.90 -18.50 -36.69
N ILE A 159 2.62 -19.56 -35.94
CA ILE A 159 3.02 -19.69 -34.54
C ILE A 159 4.54 -19.57 -34.42
N THR A 160 5.29 -20.30 -35.25
CA THR A 160 6.76 -20.27 -35.26
C THR A 160 7.28 -18.86 -35.57
N GLU A 161 6.72 -18.20 -36.58
CA GLU A 161 7.07 -16.82 -36.94
C GLU A 161 6.79 -15.83 -35.80
N LEU A 162 5.62 -15.92 -35.17
CA LEU A 162 5.22 -15.03 -34.08
C LEU A 162 6.08 -15.24 -32.84
N THR A 163 6.31 -16.49 -32.44
CA THR A 163 7.23 -16.81 -31.32
C THR A 163 8.59 -16.20 -31.56
N GLN A 164 9.16 -16.34 -32.78
CA GLN A 164 10.45 -15.77 -33.10
C GLN A 164 10.45 -14.23 -33.04
N LYS A 165 9.39 -13.59 -33.54
CA LYS A 165 9.21 -12.13 -33.48
C LYS A 165 9.09 -11.62 -32.04
N ILE A 166 8.31 -12.28 -31.20
CA ILE A 166 8.14 -11.90 -29.78
C ILE A 166 9.50 -11.91 -29.07
N PHE A 167 10.23 -13.02 -29.15
CA PHE A 167 11.52 -13.14 -28.46
C PHE A 167 12.57 -12.15 -28.99
N ASN A 168 12.58 -11.89 -30.30
CA ASN A 168 13.50 -10.92 -30.87
C ASN A 168 13.14 -9.49 -30.46
N ALA A 169 11.87 -9.11 -30.49
CA ALA A 169 11.41 -7.78 -30.09
C ALA A 169 11.73 -7.49 -28.62
N TYR A 170 11.54 -8.46 -27.73
CA TYR A 170 11.95 -8.31 -26.32
C TYR A 170 13.46 -8.21 -26.12
N LYS A 171 14.27 -8.91 -26.94
CA LYS A 171 15.74 -8.82 -26.87
C LYS A 171 16.25 -7.41 -27.22
N ILE A 172 15.55 -6.67 -28.08
CA ILE A 172 15.93 -5.32 -28.51
C ILE A 172 15.05 -4.23 -27.89
N GLU A 173 14.20 -4.58 -26.92
CA GLU A 173 13.26 -3.67 -26.24
C GLU A 173 12.29 -2.93 -27.19
N ASP A 174 11.91 -3.55 -28.31
CA ASP A 174 10.96 -3.00 -29.29
C ASP A 174 9.50 -3.19 -28.82
N LEU A 175 9.08 -2.28 -27.93
CA LEU A 175 7.75 -2.28 -27.31
C LEU A 175 6.61 -2.11 -28.32
N ASP A 176 6.83 -1.42 -29.43
CA ASP A 176 5.79 -1.17 -30.44
C ASP A 176 5.51 -2.44 -31.25
N THR A 177 6.55 -3.19 -31.63
CA THR A 177 6.39 -4.51 -32.24
C THR A 177 5.71 -5.49 -31.28
N ILE A 178 6.11 -5.49 -30.00
CA ILE A 178 5.48 -6.34 -28.97
C ILE A 178 3.98 -6.04 -28.86
N LYS A 179 3.62 -4.76 -28.76
CA LYS A 179 2.22 -4.31 -28.70
C LYS A 179 1.44 -4.73 -29.95
N THR A 180 2.01 -4.49 -31.13
CA THR A 180 1.40 -4.84 -32.42
C THR A 180 1.16 -6.35 -32.57
N ILE A 181 2.06 -7.18 -32.04
CA ILE A 181 1.87 -8.64 -32.01
C ILE A 181 0.72 -9.00 -31.08
N PHE A 182 0.66 -8.43 -29.87
CA PHE A 182 -0.39 -8.80 -28.93
C PHE A 182 -1.77 -8.26 -29.28
N ASP A 183 -1.86 -7.13 -29.98
CA ASP A 183 -3.11 -6.57 -30.50
C ASP A 183 -3.76 -7.45 -31.58
N GLN A 184 -3.03 -8.42 -32.15
CA GLN A 184 -3.59 -9.43 -33.08
C GLN A 184 -4.47 -10.47 -32.37
N PHE A 185 -4.34 -10.63 -31.06
CA PHE A 185 -5.14 -11.58 -30.29
C PHE A 185 -6.37 -10.89 -29.69
N SER A 186 -7.49 -11.62 -29.61
CA SER A 186 -8.62 -11.17 -28.81
C SER A 186 -8.21 -10.98 -27.35
N LYS A 187 -8.85 -10.05 -26.64
CA LYS A 187 -8.59 -9.82 -25.20
C LYS A 187 -8.67 -11.11 -24.36
N ASN A 188 -9.61 -12.00 -24.71
CA ASN A 188 -9.78 -13.28 -24.02
C ASN A 188 -8.63 -14.26 -24.31
N THR A 189 -8.23 -14.39 -25.58
CA THR A 189 -7.10 -15.22 -26.00
C THR A 189 -5.81 -14.76 -25.33
N PHE A 190 -5.55 -13.44 -25.35
CA PHE A 190 -4.37 -12.87 -24.71
C PHE A 190 -4.35 -13.11 -23.19
N LYS A 191 -5.51 -12.99 -22.52
CA LYS A 191 -5.63 -13.32 -21.09
C LYS A 191 -5.29 -14.79 -20.80
N LYS A 192 -5.75 -15.73 -21.64
CA LYS A 192 -5.43 -17.17 -21.49
C LYS A 192 -3.94 -17.45 -21.66
N ILE A 193 -3.32 -16.88 -22.70
CA ILE A 193 -1.86 -16.99 -22.94
C ILE A 193 -1.07 -16.48 -21.74
N LYS A 194 -1.40 -15.28 -21.25
CA LYS A 194 -0.73 -14.68 -20.07
C LYS A 194 -0.87 -15.55 -18.82
N ASN A 195 -2.06 -16.07 -18.57
CA ASN A 195 -2.31 -16.93 -17.41
C ASN A 195 -1.53 -18.24 -17.49
N ASP A 196 -1.46 -18.89 -18.65
CA ASP A 196 -0.72 -20.15 -18.80
C ASP A 196 0.79 -19.93 -18.61
N ILE A 197 1.34 -18.85 -19.16
CA ILE A 197 2.73 -18.45 -18.93
C ILE A 197 2.96 -18.19 -17.43
N TYR A 198 2.05 -17.48 -16.77
CA TYR A 198 2.15 -17.19 -15.35
C TYR A 198 2.15 -18.47 -14.51
N GLU A 199 1.19 -19.37 -14.70
CA GLU A 199 1.09 -20.61 -13.91
C GLU A 199 2.30 -21.53 -14.11
N GLN A 200 2.81 -21.67 -15.34
CA GLN A 200 3.98 -22.51 -15.63
C GLN A 200 5.30 -21.92 -15.11
N ASN A 201 5.38 -20.60 -14.92
CA ASN A 201 6.61 -19.91 -14.51
C ASN A 201 6.49 -19.24 -13.14
N LYS A 202 5.39 -19.50 -12.44
CA LYS A 202 5.24 -19.09 -11.05
C LYS A 202 6.27 -19.85 -10.25
N THR A 203 7.21 -19.12 -9.66
CA THR A 203 8.10 -19.69 -8.67
C THR A 203 7.23 -20.11 -7.48
N SER A 204 7.19 -21.41 -7.22
CA SER A 204 6.57 -21.91 -5.99
C SER A 204 7.54 -21.62 -4.85
N PRO A 205 7.07 -21.06 -3.72
CA PRO A 205 7.90 -20.92 -2.53
C PRO A 205 8.50 -22.28 -2.17
N GLU A 206 9.81 -22.31 -1.94
CA GLU A 206 10.47 -23.48 -1.35
C GLU A 206 10.35 -23.38 0.17
N GLU A 207 9.84 -24.44 0.80
CA GLU A 207 9.84 -24.54 2.25
C GLU A 207 11.26 -24.90 2.71
N ILE A 208 11.86 -24.04 3.52
CA ILE A 208 13.21 -24.22 4.06
C ILE A 208 13.17 -24.27 5.58
N ASN A 209 14.04 -25.09 6.17
CA ASN A 209 14.19 -25.18 7.62
C ASN A 209 15.10 -24.08 8.18
N ILE A 210 15.06 -23.88 9.50
CA ILE A 210 15.86 -22.84 10.20
C ILE A 210 17.36 -22.96 9.91
N PRO A 211 18.01 -24.15 9.95
CA PRO A 211 19.42 -24.28 9.61
C PRO A 211 19.76 -23.74 8.21
N LYS A 212 18.90 -23.98 7.23
CA LYS A 212 19.10 -23.47 5.88
C LYS A 212 18.94 -21.95 5.81
N VAL A 213 17.99 -21.38 6.56
CA VAL A 213 17.85 -19.92 6.69
C VAL A 213 19.13 -19.31 7.29
N VAL A 214 19.67 -19.88 8.37
CA VAL A 214 20.92 -19.40 8.99
C VAL A 214 22.08 -19.41 7.99
N GLU A 215 22.21 -20.48 7.21
CA GLU A 215 23.22 -20.56 6.14
C GLU A 215 23.01 -19.47 5.07
N LEU A 216 21.75 -19.22 4.68
CA LEU A 216 21.41 -18.20 3.68
C LEU A 216 21.70 -16.78 4.16
N LEU A 217 21.55 -16.49 5.46
CA LEU A 217 21.76 -15.15 6.03
C LEU A 217 23.24 -14.87 6.34
N LYS A 218 24.07 -15.89 6.55
CA LYS A 218 25.46 -15.75 6.99
C LYS A 218 26.28 -14.86 6.05
N ASN A 219 26.98 -13.88 6.62
CA ASN A 219 27.87 -12.94 5.92
C ASN A 219 27.18 -12.12 4.79
N LYS A 220 25.87 -11.89 4.89
CA LYS A 220 25.12 -11.07 3.91
C LYS A 220 24.56 -9.81 4.54
N LYS A 221 24.37 -8.79 3.72
CA LYS A 221 23.55 -7.63 4.03
C LYS A 221 22.10 -8.00 3.77
N VAL A 222 21.28 -8.00 4.81
CA VAL A 222 19.90 -8.49 4.77
C VAL A 222 18.95 -7.31 4.94
N LEU A 223 17.92 -7.24 4.10
CA LEU A 223 16.80 -6.32 4.25
C LEU A 223 15.58 -7.10 4.73
N PHE A 224 15.08 -6.76 5.91
CA PHE A 224 13.84 -7.33 6.43
C PHE A 224 12.65 -6.46 6.00
N TYR A 225 11.66 -7.08 5.38
CA TYR A 225 10.39 -6.44 5.08
C TYR A 225 9.35 -6.95 6.06
N THR A 226 8.92 -6.10 6.98
CA THR A 226 8.01 -6.43 8.05
C THR A 226 6.65 -5.80 7.81
N GLY A 227 5.62 -6.35 8.46
CA GLY A 227 4.27 -5.78 8.48
C GLY A 227 3.64 -6.01 9.85
N ALA A 228 2.38 -5.61 9.99
CA ALA A 228 1.64 -5.69 11.25
C ALA A 228 1.67 -7.08 11.91
N GLY A 229 1.83 -8.16 11.11
CA GLY A 229 1.92 -9.54 11.61
C GLY A 229 3.02 -9.81 12.64
N MET A 230 4.08 -9.00 12.69
CA MET A 230 5.11 -9.11 13.74
C MET A 230 4.62 -8.64 15.12
N SER A 231 3.64 -7.74 15.14
CA SER A 231 3.08 -7.12 16.34
C SER A 231 1.78 -7.79 16.78
N ILE A 232 1.11 -8.55 15.91
CA ILE A 232 -0.11 -9.31 16.24
C ILE A 232 0.11 -10.25 17.43
N SER A 233 1.24 -10.97 17.47
CA SER A 233 1.55 -11.86 18.60
C SER A 233 1.81 -11.12 19.92
N GLY A 234 2.06 -9.81 19.85
CA GLY A 234 2.20 -8.92 21.02
C GLY A 234 0.88 -8.31 21.48
N GLY A 235 -0.21 -8.53 20.74
CA GLY A 235 -1.53 -7.98 21.06
C GLY A 235 -1.93 -6.72 20.28
N VAL A 236 -1.11 -6.27 19.31
CA VAL A 236 -1.50 -5.18 18.40
C VAL A 236 -2.43 -5.73 17.32
N PRO A 237 -3.66 -5.22 17.15
CA PRO A 237 -4.58 -5.69 16.12
C PRO A 237 -3.97 -5.60 14.72
N GLY A 238 -4.13 -6.65 13.92
CA GLY A 238 -3.77 -6.62 12.50
C GLY A 238 -4.72 -5.71 11.70
N MET A 239 -4.42 -5.48 10.42
CA MET A 239 -5.30 -4.68 9.56
C MET A 239 -6.71 -5.29 9.40
N GLU A 240 -6.81 -6.62 9.39
CA GLU A 240 -8.11 -7.31 9.34
C GLU A 240 -8.90 -7.11 10.64
N ASP A 241 -8.25 -7.26 11.80
CA ASP A 241 -8.86 -6.99 13.10
C ASP A 241 -9.29 -5.52 13.21
N LEU A 242 -8.46 -4.59 12.76
CA LEU A 242 -8.76 -3.16 12.76
C LEU A 242 -9.98 -2.83 11.87
N HIS A 243 -10.05 -3.43 10.67
CA HIS A 243 -11.22 -3.30 9.80
C HIS A 243 -12.48 -3.84 10.47
N ASN A 244 -12.39 -5.00 11.12
CA ASN A 244 -13.52 -5.63 11.79
C ASN A 244 -13.99 -4.83 13.01
N ASN A 245 -13.06 -4.40 13.86
CA ASN A 245 -13.35 -3.63 15.08
C ASN A 245 -14.00 -2.28 14.76
N LEU A 246 -13.49 -1.59 13.73
CA LEU A 246 -14.04 -0.33 13.24
C LEU A 246 -15.25 -0.51 12.32
N GLU A 247 -15.58 -1.75 11.95
CA GLU A 247 -16.64 -2.10 11.00
C GLU A 247 -16.48 -1.41 9.64
N ILE A 248 -15.24 -1.28 9.16
CA ILE A 248 -14.89 -0.69 7.87
C ILE A 248 -15.08 -1.73 6.76
N ASP A 249 -15.97 -1.43 5.82
CA ASP A 249 -16.18 -2.22 4.62
C ASP A 249 -16.37 -1.28 3.43
N MET A 250 -15.23 -0.91 2.83
CA MET A 250 -15.19 0.03 1.71
C MET A 250 -15.90 -0.47 0.44
N SER A 251 -16.31 -1.74 0.40
CA SER A 251 -17.14 -2.27 -0.69
C SER A 251 -18.62 -1.87 -0.57
N LYS A 252 -19.07 -1.53 0.66
CA LYS A 252 -20.45 -1.12 0.94
C LYS A 252 -20.63 0.38 0.81
N LYS A 253 -21.78 0.80 0.27
CA LYS A 253 -22.20 2.21 0.22
C LYS A 253 -22.33 2.84 1.61
N ILE A 254 -22.87 2.08 2.56
CA ILE A 254 -22.87 2.40 4.00
C ILE A 254 -22.29 1.20 4.73
N ASP A 255 -21.11 1.37 5.33
CA ASP A 255 -20.53 0.40 6.24
C ASP A 255 -20.82 0.74 7.71
N GLY A 256 -20.40 -0.14 8.61
CA GLY A 256 -20.62 0.05 10.05
C GLY A 256 -19.87 1.27 10.58
N PHE A 257 -18.65 1.52 10.08
CA PHE A 257 -17.90 2.73 10.44
C PHE A 257 -18.66 4.01 10.13
N LEU A 258 -19.21 4.16 8.92
CA LEU A 258 -20.02 5.33 8.54
C LEU A 258 -21.26 5.45 9.43
N LYS A 259 -21.97 4.34 9.62
CA LYS A 259 -23.21 4.33 10.41
C LYS A 259 -22.94 4.69 11.87
N ASN A 260 -21.87 4.17 12.46
CA ASN A 260 -21.43 4.47 13.82
C ASN A 260 -20.88 5.89 13.93
N SER A 261 -20.15 6.39 12.93
CA SER A 261 -19.68 7.79 12.91
C SER A 261 -20.84 8.78 12.99
N ILE A 262 -21.95 8.48 12.31
CA ILE A 262 -23.16 9.31 12.30
C ILE A 262 -23.95 9.14 13.60
N ASN A 263 -24.24 7.91 14.01
CA ASN A 263 -25.23 7.60 15.04
C ASN A 263 -24.64 7.34 16.43
N ASN A 264 -23.40 6.87 16.50
CA ASN A 264 -22.69 6.51 17.73
C ASN A 264 -21.20 6.92 17.68
N PRO A 265 -20.89 8.22 17.50
CA PRO A 265 -19.52 8.70 17.30
C PRO A 265 -18.58 8.36 18.46
N LYS A 266 -19.12 8.26 19.69
CA LYS A 266 -18.34 7.88 20.87
C LYS A 266 -17.81 6.44 20.79
N LYS A 267 -18.55 5.52 20.19
CA LYS A 267 -18.07 4.16 19.93
C LYS A 267 -16.85 4.20 19.02
N VAL A 268 -16.93 4.93 17.90
CA VAL A 268 -15.80 5.05 16.95
C VAL A 268 -14.55 5.62 17.62
N ILE A 269 -14.69 6.68 18.41
CA ILE A 269 -13.56 7.26 19.16
C ILE A 269 -12.97 6.23 20.13
N LYS A 270 -13.83 5.51 20.85
CA LYS A 270 -13.40 4.50 21.80
C LYS A 270 -12.65 3.35 21.11
N ASP A 271 -13.23 2.77 20.07
CA ASP A 271 -12.63 1.67 19.31
C ASP A 271 -11.28 2.09 18.70
N TRP A 272 -11.15 3.34 18.27
CA TRP A 272 -9.88 3.91 17.78
C TRP A 272 -8.86 4.14 18.89
N GLN A 273 -9.28 4.61 20.06
CA GLN A 273 -8.42 4.76 21.23
C GLN A 273 -7.87 3.41 21.68
N GLU A 274 -8.70 2.37 21.73
CA GLU A 274 -8.28 1.02 22.11
C GLU A 274 -7.19 0.48 21.16
N PHE A 275 -7.27 0.79 19.87
CA PHE A 275 -6.19 0.48 18.92
C PHE A 275 -4.91 1.26 19.20
N ILE A 276 -5.01 2.57 19.46
CA ILE A 276 -3.85 3.41 19.79
C ILE A 276 -3.16 2.88 21.04
N ASP A 277 -3.92 2.63 22.11
CA ASP A 277 -3.41 2.10 23.38
C ASP A 277 -2.67 0.78 23.13
N SER A 278 -3.24 -0.13 22.31
CA SER A 278 -2.57 -1.38 21.96
C SER A 278 -1.23 -1.18 21.25
N CYS A 279 -1.06 -0.12 20.45
CA CYS A 279 0.20 0.15 19.74
C CYS A 279 1.34 0.58 20.69
N PHE A 280 1.04 1.23 21.81
CA PHE A 280 2.04 1.79 22.73
C PHE A 280 2.16 1.03 24.05
N ASP A 281 1.11 0.34 24.49
CA ASP A 281 1.11 -0.40 25.75
C ASP A 281 1.63 -1.85 25.60
N THR A 282 1.73 -2.35 24.37
CA THR A 282 2.20 -3.72 24.11
C THR A 282 3.73 -3.79 24.08
N GLN A 283 4.28 -4.86 24.67
CA GLN A 283 5.73 -5.08 24.67
C GLN A 283 6.21 -5.66 23.35
N ASP A 284 7.49 -5.40 23.06
CA ASP A 284 8.21 -6.05 21.97
C ASP A 284 8.07 -7.58 22.00
N THR A 285 7.60 -8.12 20.89
CA THR A 285 7.55 -9.58 20.67
C THR A 285 8.96 -10.16 20.51
N ASP A 286 9.09 -11.47 20.66
CA ASP A 286 10.37 -12.16 20.46
C ASP A 286 10.94 -11.97 19.05
N ALA A 287 10.07 -11.72 18.06
CA ALA A 287 10.49 -11.41 16.70
C ALA A 287 11.18 -10.03 16.62
N HIS A 288 10.65 -9.00 17.30
CA HIS A 288 11.28 -7.68 17.39
C HIS A 288 12.65 -7.79 18.07
N LYS A 289 12.70 -8.47 19.22
CA LYS A 289 13.95 -8.71 19.95
C LYS A 289 14.97 -9.43 19.08
N SER A 290 14.56 -10.49 18.39
CA SER A 290 15.44 -11.27 17.52
C SER A 290 16.02 -10.44 16.37
N LEU A 291 15.22 -9.57 15.74
CA LEU A 291 15.70 -8.67 14.68
C LEU A 291 16.69 -7.62 15.20
N ALA A 292 16.51 -7.15 16.44
CA ALA A 292 17.44 -6.19 17.05
C ALA A 292 18.83 -6.79 17.34
N TYR A 293 18.95 -8.12 17.44
CA TYR A 293 20.21 -8.83 17.69
C TYR A 293 20.90 -9.40 16.44
N LEU A 294 20.30 -9.28 15.25
CA LEU A 294 20.85 -9.77 13.96
C LEU A 294 21.76 -8.73 13.29
#